data_AF-A0A7J4BD43-F1
#
_entry.id   AF-A0A7J4BD43-F1
#
_cell.length_a   1.000
_cell.length_b   1.000
_cell.length_c   1.000
_cell.angle_alpha   90.00
_cell.angle_beta   90.00
_cell.angle_gamma   90.00
#
_symmetry.space_group_name_H-M   'P 1'
#
loop_
_entity.id
_entity.type
_entity.pdbx_description
1 polymer ?
#
loop_
_entity_poly.entity_id
_entity_poly.type
_entity_poly.pdbx_seq_one_letter_code
_entity_poly.pdbx_strand_id
1 'polypeptide(L)' 'KAPRTVPIPKNVKVEVQGDMIVVSGPDKELTGNVAAHIENATRITARDRRVFEDGIFIVEKPSKV' A
#
# COMPACT_ATOMS: atom_id res chain seq x y z
N LYS A 1 -5.34 -15.95 13.38
CA LYS A 1 -5.22 -14.56 12.87
C LYS A 1 -5.68 -14.60 11.41
N ALA A 2 -6.70 -13.83 11.03
CA ALA A 2 -7.22 -13.85 9.66
C ALA A 2 -6.26 -13.14 8.70
N PRO A 3 -6.07 -13.63 7.46
CA PRO A 3 -5.27 -12.94 6.46
C PRO A 3 -5.93 -11.61 6.07
N ARG A 4 -5.13 -10.57 5.88
CA ARG A 4 -5.57 -9.29 5.31
C ARG A 4 -5.38 -9.37 3.79
N THR A 5 -6.44 -9.14 3.04
CA THR A 5 -6.42 -9.20 1.57
C THR A 5 -6.96 -7.90 0.99
N VAL A 6 -6.32 -7.41 -0.07
CA VAL A 6 -6.72 -6.20 -0.78
C VAL A 6 -6.99 -6.57 -2.25
N PRO A 7 -8.14 -6.18 -2.83
CA PRO A 7 -8.41 -6.42 -4.24
C PRO A 7 -7.56 -5.50 -5.11
N ILE A 8 -6.87 -6.07 -6.10
CA ILE A 8 -6.03 -5.32 -7.05
C ILE A 8 -6.73 -5.31 -8.42
N PRO A 9 -6.96 -4.13 -9.03
CA PRO A 9 -7.52 -4.02 -10.37
C PRO A 9 -6.54 -4.53 -11.44
N LYS A 10 -7.07 -5.09 -12.54
CA LYS A 10 -6.26 -5.76 -13.60
C LYS A 10 -5.21 -4.87 -14.26
N ASN A 11 -5.39 -3.55 -14.23
CA ASN A 11 -4.47 -2.59 -14.86
C ASN A 11 -3.31 -2.17 -13.95
N VAL A 12 -3.23 -2.69 -12.72
CA VAL A 12 -2.17 -2.36 -11.76
C VAL A 12 -1.35 -3.61 -11.48
N LYS A 13 -0.03 -3.49 -11.62
CA LYS A 13 0.95 -4.52 -11.32
C LYS A 13 1.58 -4.23 -9.96
N VAL A 14 1.61 -5.23 -9.09
CA VAL A 14 2.23 -5.16 -7.77
C VAL A 14 3.39 -6.14 -7.73
N GLU A 15 4.58 -5.64 -7.46
CA GLU A 15 5.80 -6.44 -7.29
C GLU A 15 6.31 -6.32 -5.86
N VAL A 16 6.67 -7.46 -5.25
CA VAL A 16 7.21 -7.51 -3.89
C VAL A 16 8.71 -7.78 -3.99
N GLN A 17 9.51 -6.82 -3.51
CA GLN A 17 10.96 -6.84 -3.53
C GLN A 17 11.49 -6.81 -2.08
N GLY A 18 11.48 -7.96 -1.42
CA GLY A 18 11.84 -8.07 0.00
C GLY A 18 10.92 -7.20 0.85
N ASP A 19 11.47 -6.12 1.41
CA ASP A 19 10.76 -5.18 2.29
C ASP A 19 10.06 -4.05 1.51
N MET A 20 10.29 -3.95 0.20
CA MET A 20 9.67 -2.94 -0.67
C MET A 20 8.54 -3.53 -1.52
N ILE A 21 7.48 -2.76 -1.71
CA ILE A 21 6.37 -3.09 -2.59
C ILE A 21 6.27 -2.01 -3.65
N VAL A 22 6.40 -2.41 -4.91
CA VAL A 22 6.34 -1.50 -6.07
C VAL A 22 4.99 -1.67 -6.74
N VAL A 23 4.20 -0.60 -6.76
CA VAL A 23 2.91 -0.54 -7.43
C VAL A 23 3.09 0.25 -8.73
N SER A 24 2.87 -0.39 -9.86
CA SER A 24 3.04 0.20 -11.20
C SER A 24 1.79 0.03 -12.05
N GLY A 25 1.53 0.97 -12.95
CA GLY A 25 0.35 0.94 -13.82
C GLY A 25 0.27 2.17 -14.71
N PRO A 26 -0.58 2.13 -15.76
CA PRO A 26 -0.72 3.23 -16.71
C PRO A 26 -1.53 4.42 -16.14
N ASP A 27 -2.32 4.18 -15.10
CA ASP A 27 -3.20 5.17 -14.49
C ASP A 27 -2.70 5.56 -13.08
N LYS A 28 -2.45 6.85 -12.89
CA LYS A 28 -1.94 7.42 -11.63
C LYS A 28 -2.97 7.37 -10.50
N GLU A 29 -4.25 7.53 -10.81
CA GLU A 29 -5.32 7.48 -9.81
C GLU A 29 -5.52 6.05 -9.32
N LEU A 30 -5.55 5.09 -10.26
CA LEU A 30 -5.69 3.67 -9.90
C LEU A 30 -4.50 3.18 -9.07
N THR A 31 -3.27 3.50 -9.47
CA THR A 31 -2.07 3.11 -8.71
C THR A 31 -2.01 3.78 -7.34
N GLY A 32 -2.36 5.06 -7.25
CA GLY A 32 -2.47 5.79 -5.97
C GLY A 32 -3.52 5.20 -5.03
N ASN A 33 -4.70 4.86 -5.56
CA ASN A 33 -5.77 4.23 -4.79
C ASN A 33 -5.36 2.84 -4.27
N VAL A 34 -4.69 2.03 -5.09
CA VAL A 34 -4.17 0.71 -4.67
C VAL A 34 -3.12 0.84 -3.58
N ALA A 35 -2.16 1.76 -3.72
CA ALA A 35 -1.15 2.03 -2.70
C ALA A 35 -1.79 2.45 -1.37
N ALA A 36 -2.77 3.36 -1.40
CA ALA A 36 -3.50 3.80 -0.22
C ALA A 36 -4.34 2.68 0.43
N HIS A 37 -4.91 1.78 -0.36
CA HIS A 37 -5.64 0.63 0.16
C HIS A 37 -4.73 -0.34 0.92
N ILE A 38 -3.53 -0.61 0.40
CA ILE A 38 -2.55 -1.49 1.05
C ILE A 38 -2.13 -0.92 2.42
N GLU A 39 -1.82 0.37 2.48
CA GLU A 39 -1.50 1.07 3.74
C GLU A 39 -2.66 0.97 4.74
N ASN A 40 -3.87 1.34 4.32
CA ASN A 40 -5.05 1.31 5.19
C ASN A 40 -5.41 -0.10 5.68
N ALA A 41 -5.21 -1.14 4.87
CA ALA A 41 -5.44 -2.52 5.29
C ALA A 41 -4.53 -2.93 6.46
N THR A 42 -3.34 -2.34 6.56
CA THR A 42 -2.40 -2.62 7.67
C THR A 42 -2.60 -1.72 8.89
N ARG A 43 -3.35 -0.62 8.75
CA ARG A 43 -3.56 0.39 9.81
C ARG A 43 -4.19 -0.22 11.07
N ILE A 44 -3.54 -0.01 12.20
CA ILE A 44 -4.02 -0.40 13.54
C ILE A 44 -4.64 0.82 14.22
N THR A 45 -5.91 0.74 14.60
CA THR A 45 -6.64 1.83 15.29
C THR A 45 -6.88 1.56 16.78
N ALA A 46 -6.83 0.30 17.21
CA ALA A 46 -7.15 -0.10 18.59
C ALA A 46 -5.97 -0.05 19.58
N ARG A 47 -4.79 0.42 19.14
CA ARG A 47 -3.57 0.49 19.95
C ARG A 47 -2.86 1.82 19.73
N ASP A 48 -1.97 2.18 20.66
CA ASP A 48 -1.12 3.37 20.51
C ASP A 48 -0.13 3.18 19.36
N ARG A 49 -0.25 4.06 18.36
CA ARG A 49 0.59 4.03 17.15
C ARG A 49 2.04 4.39 17.40
N ARG A 50 2.36 5.07 18.51
CA ARG A 50 3.75 5.46 18.85
C ARG A 50 4.59 4.28 19.33
N VAL A 51 3.93 3.21 19.74
CA VAL A 51 4.57 1.97 20.19
C VAL A 51 4.43 0.87 19.15
N PHE A 52 3.30 0.85 18.43
CA PHE A 52 3.01 -0.14 17.40
C PHE A 52 3.02 0.53 16.02
N GLU A 53 4.20 0.58 15.42
CA GLU A 53 4.45 1.17 14.09
C GLU A 53 4.42 0.13 12.95
N ASP A 54 4.04 -1.12 13.24
CA ASP A 54 3.95 -2.19 12.25
C ASP A 54 2.93 -1.85 11.14
N GLY A 55 3.41 -1.67 9.91
CA GLY A 55 2.59 -1.32 8.77
C GLY A 55 3.37 -1.18 7.46
N ILE A 56 2.65 -1.04 6.36
CA ILE A 56 3.21 -0.70 5.06
C ILE A 56 2.95 0.79 4.83
N PHE A 57 3.99 1.55 4.45
CA PHE A 57 3.92 2.99 4.27
C PHE A 57 4.35 3.39 2.86
N ILE A 58 3.76 4.47 2.34
CA ILE A 58 4.16 5.05 1.06
C ILE A 58 5.46 5.83 1.24
N VAL A 59 6.55 5.31 0.69
CA VAL A 59 7.89 5.93 0.75
C VAL A 59 8.10 6.92 -0.39
N GLU A 60 7.69 6.55 -1.61
CA GLU A 60 7.86 7.36 -2.81
C GLU A 60 6.51 7.59 -3.50
N LYS A 61 6.33 8.79 -4.05
CA LYS A 61 5.18 9.13 -4.91
C LYS A 61 5.70 9.68 -6.23
N PRO A 62 5.06 9.36 -7.36
CA PRO A 62 5.45 9.93 -8.65
C PRO A 62 5.16 11.43 -8.65
N SER A 63 6.21 12.24 -8.74
CA SER A 63 6.13 13.70 -8.92
C SER A 63 5.37 14.03 -10.20
N LYS A 64 4.62 15.14 -10.19
CA LYS A 64 4.17 15.77 -11.45
C LYS A 64 5.42 16.37 -12.09
N VAL A 65 5.91 15.77 -13.17
CA VAL A 65 6.64 16.50 -14.20
C VAL A 65 5.64 17.11 -15.17
#